data_AF-A0A1G0L0F5-F1
#
_entry.id   AF-A0A1G0L0F5-F1
#
_cell.length_a   1.000
_cell.length_b   1.000
_cell.length_c   1.000
_cell.angle_alpha   90.00
_cell.angle_beta   90.00
_cell.angle_gamma   90.00
#
_symmetry.space_group_name_H-M   'P 1'
#
loop_
_entity.id
_entity.type
_entity.pdbx_description
1 polymer ?
#
loop_
_entity_poly.entity_id
_entity_poly.type
_entity_poly.pdbx_seq_one_letter_code
_entity_poly.pdbx_strand_id
1 'polypeptide(L)'
;VTALVEWPIAHAGQFNPRFLKTPKEALISSMKKHQKCFPVMNNKGELQPCFIMISNIESKHPESVIRGNEKVINARLSDAAFFFEQDLKQTFEMRLEKLKQVTFQEKLGSLYDRAKRLEKLAGILAKKLKCKTEEEREIKRTALFCKGDLVSELVYEFPELQGIAGYHYALAEKNLHLSANAIRDHYKPAFSGDTLPNTLASQIIALADKIDLLIGIIGINQLPTGDKDPFALRRAALGVVRILTEKNMSLDLMEILNQSANLYLPLPNHKVTEQTFDFILQRLKAFYLDQTMPTQIFNAVEAVKPLDLLDFVSRMKAVVEFTKLPEAENLSAANKRVLNILKKEKIVKDRVEVKLFESDAEKHLWQLIQKHQKSIAKLCKS
;
A
#
# COMPACT_ATOMS: atom_id res chain seq x y z
N VAL A 1 -4.17 31.45 -0.66
CA VAL A 1 -3.95 32.90 -0.82
C VAL A 1 -4.30 33.34 -2.23
N THR A 2 -4.02 32.54 -3.26
CA THR A 2 -4.58 32.71 -4.61
C THR A 2 -6.09 32.92 -4.58
N ALA A 3 -6.57 33.92 -5.33
CA ALA A 3 -7.98 34.33 -5.42
C ALA A 3 -8.66 34.78 -4.11
N LEU A 4 -7.89 35.17 -3.08
CA LEU A 4 -8.41 35.69 -1.81
C LEU A 4 -8.04 37.16 -1.55
N VAL A 5 -7.08 37.70 -2.30
CA VAL A 5 -6.50 39.03 -2.11
C VAL A 5 -6.31 39.69 -3.47
N GLU A 6 -6.72 40.95 -3.56
CA GLU A 6 -6.62 41.82 -4.74
C GLU A 6 -5.36 42.71 -4.68
N TRP A 7 -4.94 43.11 -3.47
CA TRP A 7 -3.74 43.93 -3.24
C TRP A 7 -2.79 43.27 -2.23
N PRO A 8 -2.00 42.27 -2.65
CA PRO A 8 -1.20 41.45 -1.74
C PRO A 8 0.02 42.21 -1.21
N ILE A 9 0.06 42.46 0.09
CA ILE A 9 1.25 42.96 0.78
C ILE A 9 1.76 41.87 1.73
N ALA A 10 3.02 41.47 1.57
CA ALA A 10 3.65 40.45 2.38
C ALA A 10 4.26 41.05 3.66
N HIS A 11 3.98 40.42 4.80
CA HIS A 11 4.58 40.77 6.09
C HIS A 11 5.22 39.55 6.73
N ALA A 12 6.36 39.75 7.38
CA ALA A 12 7.00 38.73 8.19
C ALA A 12 6.56 38.86 9.65
N GLY A 13 6.15 37.75 10.25
CA GLY A 13 5.81 37.67 11.68
C GLY A 13 6.59 36.56 12.36
N GLN A 14 6.62 36.62 13.69
CA GLN A 14 7.29 35.65 14.53
C GLN A 14 6.31 34.93 15.47
N PHE A 15 6.68 33.72 15.86
CA PHE A 15 5.98 32.99 16.91
C PHE A 15 6.96 32.49 17.97
N ASN A 16 6.44 32.18 19.15
CA ASN A 16 7.27 31.75 20.26
C ASN A 16 8.09 30.49 19.88
N PRO A 17 9.43 30.52 19.93
CA PRO A 17 10.27 29.38 19.56
C PRO A 17 10.00 28.09 20.34
N ARG A 18 9.35 28.18 21.52
CA ARG A 18 8.94 27.00 22.30
C ARG A 18 8.13 26.00 21.48
N PHE A 19 7.33 26.48 20.51
CA PHE A 19 6.48 25.62 19.69
C PHE A 19 7.28 24.70 18.76
N LEU A 20 8.56 25.00 18.50
CA LEU A 20 9.42 24.13 17.68
C LEU A 20 9.70 22.75 18.32
N LYS A 21 9.30 22.53 19.57
CA LYS A 21 9.29 21.19 20.21
C LYS A 21 8.13 20.31 19.72
N THR A 22 7.08 20.91 19.18
CA THR A 22 5.92 20.21 18.59
C THR A 22 6.27 19.75 17.17
N PRO A 23 5.72 18.61 16.69
CA PRO A 23 5.90 18.16 15.31
C PRO A 23 5.66 19.30 14.31
N LYS A 24 6.65 19.54 13.44
CA LYS A 24 6.59 20.65 12.47
C LYS A 24 5.38 20.53 11.55
N GLU A 25 4.95 19.31 11.25
CA GLU A 25 3.79 19.00 10.40
C GLU A 25 2.50 19.54 11.02
N ALA A 26 2.35 19.45 12.35
CA ALA A 26 1.21 20.03 13.07
C ALA A 26 1.22 21.56 13.04
N LEU A 27 2.39 22.17 13.28
CA LEU A 27 2.55 23.62 13.21
C LEU A 27 2.27 24.15 11.80
N ILE A 28 2.80 23.48 10.79
CA ILE A 28 2.57 23.79 9.37
C ILE A 28 1.10 23.64 9.01
N SER A 29 0.43 22.57 9.46
CA SER A 29 -1.00 22.38 9.19
C SER A 29 -1.82 23.50 9.83
N SER A 30 -1.57 23.83 11.10
CA SER A 30 -2.24 24.92 11.81
C SER A 30 -2.05 26.27 11.10
N MET A 31 -0.81 26.61 10.69
CA MET A 31 -0.53 27.82 9.92
C MET A 31 -1.25 27.86 8.56
N LYS A 32 -1.26 26.75 7.82
CA LYS A 32 -1.87 26.67 6.48
C LYS A 32 -3.39 26.70 6.53
N LYS A 33 -4.02 25.91 7.39
CA LYS A 33 -5.48 25.77 7.45
C LYS A 33 -6.15 26.90 8.20
N HIS A 34 -5.61 27.30 9.35
CA HIS A 34 -6.32 28.22 10.24
C HIS A 34 -6.02 29.69 9.94
N GLN A 35 -4.80 30.00 9.49
CA GLN A 35 -4.40 31.40 9.22
C GLN A 35 -3.96 31.67 7.77
N LYS A 36 -3.85 30.64 6.93
CA LYS A 36 -3.39 30.75 5.53
C LYS A 36 -2.03 31.46 5.40
N CYS A 37 -1.14 31.24 6.36
CA CYS A 37 0.23 31.75 6.35
C CYS A 37 1.19 30.78 5.67
N PHE A 38 2.34 31.31 5.25
CA PHE A 38 3.45 30.53 4.72
C PHE A 38 4.48 30.27 5.83
N PRO A 39 4.69 29.01 6.24
CA PRO A 39 5.76 28.68 7.17
C PRO A 39 7.12 28.90 6.50
N VAL A 40 8.10 29.40 7.27
CA VAL A 40 9.46 29.60 6.77
C VAL A 40 10.35 28.43 7.17
N MET A 41 11.09 27.89 6.21
CA MET A 41 12.10 26.85 6.44
C MET A 41 13.48 27.40 6.12
N ASN A 42 14.50 26.93 6.84
CA ASN A 42 15.89 27.20 6.46
C ASN A 42 16.34 26.29 5.30
N ASN A 43 17.57 26.49 4.82
CA ASN A 43 18.16 25.70 3.73
C ASN A 43 18.33 24.20 4.06
N LYS A 44 18.15 23.80 5.34
CA LYS A 44 18.18 22.41 5.80
C LYS A 44 16.78 21.78 5.90
N GLY A 45 15.71 22.54 5.60
CA GLY A 45 14.33 22.08 5.73
C GLY A 45 13.78 22.09 7.16
N GLU A 46 14.42 22.83 8.06
CA GLU A 46 13.98 22.99 9.45
C GLU A 46 13.07 24.20 9.57
N LEU A 47 11.91 24.01 10.24
CA LEU A 47 10.95 25.08 10.48
C LEU A 47 11.56 26.16 11.38
N GLN A 48 11.46 27.41 10.94
CA GLN A 48 11.92 28.58 11.70
C GLN A 48 10.76 29.18 12.51
N PRO A 49 11.03 29.91 13.61
CA PRO A 49 10.01 30.56 14.43
C PRO A 49 9.41 31.82 13.77
N CYS A 50 9.24 31.79 12.45
CA CYS A 50 8.71 32.87 11.64
C CYS A 50 7.83 32.35 10.51
N PHE A 51 6.96 33.23 10.04
CA PHE A 51 6.00 32.96 8.99
C PHE A 51 5.77 34.22 8.14
N ILE A 52 5.33 34.01 6.90
CA ILE A 52 4.90 35.10 6.03
C ILE A 52 3.38 35.09 5.96
N MET A 53 2.79 36.28 6.13
CA MET A 53 1.36 36.52 5.99
C MET A 53 1.13 37.53 4.86
N ILE A 54 -0.05 37.46 4.23
CA ILE A 54 -0.42 38.39 3.16
C ILE A 54 -1.63 39.20 3.63
N SER A 55 -1.48 40.53 3.69
CA SER A 55 -2.62 41.45 3.85
C SER A 55 -3.18 41.84 2.48
N ASN A 56 -4.46 42.19 2.45
CA ASN A 56 -5.14 42.66 1.24
C ASN A 56 -5.13 44.21 1.11
N ILE A 57 -4.27 44.88 1.87
CA ILE A 57 -4.17 46.33 1.92
C ILE A 57 -2.76 46.73 2.35
N GLU A 58 -2.29 47.84 1.81
CA GLU A 58 -1.11 48.55 2.31
C GLU A 58 -1.52 49.39 3.52
N SER A 59 -1.32 48.83 4.72
CA SER A 59 -1.65 49.49 5.98
C SER A 59 -0.68 50.63 6.29
N LYS A 60 -1.18 51.75 6.80
CA LYS A 60 -0.35 52.83 7.38
C LYS A 60 0.33 52.42 8.69
N HIS A 61 -0.12 51.32 9.31
CA HIS A 61 0.41 50.77 10.56
C HIS A 61 0.71 49.26 10.39
N PRO A 62 1.75 48.89 9.62
CA PRO A 62 2.08 47.49 9.35
C PRO A 62 2.41 46.70 10.62
N GLU A 63 3.08 47.33 11.60
CA GLU A 63 3.42 46.72 12.89
C GLU A 63 2.20 46.19 13.66
N SER A 64 1.08 46.92 13.62
CA SER A 64 -0.17 46.48 14.24
C SER A 64 -0.76 45.25 13.55
N VAL A 65 -0.63 45.18 12.22
CA VAL A 65 -1.08 44.02 11.42
C VAL A 65 -0.23 42.79 11.75
N ILE A 66 1.10 42.96 11.82
CA ILE A 66 2.05 41.91 12.19
C ILE A 66 1.71 41.39 13.60
N ARG A 67 1.70 42.26 14.61
CA ARG A 67 1.45 41.87 16.01
C ARG A 67 0.09 41.20 16.21
N GLY A 68 -0.94 41.67 15.50
CA GLY A 68 -2.26 41.05 15.51
C GLY A 68 -2.23 39.60 15.00
N ASN A 69 -1.56 39.36 13.87
CA ASN A 69 -1.41 38.02 13.31
C ASN A 69 -0.50 37.13 14.16
N GLU A 70 0.58 37.67 14.72
CA GLU A 70 1.43 36.93 15.67
C GLU A 70 0.63 36.43 16.87
N LYS A 71 -0.23 37.29 17.45
CA LYS A 71 -1.11 36.89 18.56
C LYS A 71 -2.02 35.72 18.16
N VAL A 72 -2.61 35.77 16.97
CA VAL A 72 -3.50 34.70 16.46
C VAL A 72 -2.71 33.41 16.21
N ILE A 73 -1.55 33.49 15.55
CA ILE A 73 -0.69 32.32 15.30
C ILE A 73 -0.25 31.70 16.62
N ASN A 74 0.25 32.48 17.58
CA ASN A 74 0.69 31.95 18.87
C ASN A 74 -0.43 31.22 19.62
N ALA A 75 -1.67 31.71 19.55
CA ALA A 75 -2.82 31.01 20.13
C ALA A 75 -3.05 29.66 19.44
N ARG A 76 -3.12 29.64 18.09
CA ARG A 76 -3.35 28.42 17.30
C ARG A 76 -2.24 27.38 17.41
N LEU A 77 -0.99 27.81 17.53
CA LEU A 77 0.14 26.91 17.76
C LEU A 77 0.16 26.38 19.20
N SER A 78 -0.37 27.16 20.16
CA SER A 78 -0.53 26.70 21.54
C SER A 78 -1.50 25.53 21.65
N ASP A 79 -2.59 25.54 20.87
CA ASP A 79 -3.55 24.43 20.84
C ASP A 79 -2.89 23.14 20.33
N ALA A 80 -2.19 23.21 19.19
CA ALA A 80 -1.47 22.06 18.63
C ALA A 80 -0.37 21.52 19.57
N ALA A 81 0.36 22.43 20.22
CA ALA A 81 1.38 22.06 21.22
C ALA A 81 0.74 21.39 22.43
N PHE A 82 -0.38 21.91 22.93
CA PHE A 82 -1.12 21.33 24.04
C PHE A 82 -1.59 19.90 23.72
N PHE A 83 -2.22 19.67 22.55
CA PHE A 83 -2.65 18.33 22.15
C PHE A 83 -1.49 17.34 22.12
N PHE A 84 -0.37 17.72 21.48
CA PHE A 84 0.82 16.89 21.44
C PHE A 84 1.39 16.58 22.83
N GLU A 85 1.49 17.58 23.71
CA GLU A 85 1.97 17.40 25.09
C GLU A 85 1.06 16.50 25.94
N GLN A 86 -0.26 16.59 25.77
CA GLN A 86 -1.19 15.68 26.43
C GLN A 86 -1.05 14.26 25.89
N ASP A 87 -0.90 14.12 24.58
CA ASP A 87 -0.70 12.83 23.93
C ASP A 87 0.59 12.14 24.36
N LEU A 88 1.68 12.88 24.59
CA LEU A 88 2.94 12.30 25.08
C LEU A 88 2.83 11.63 26.46
N LYS A 89 1.75 11.88 27.22
CA LYS A 89 1.51 11.24 28.53
C LYS A 89 0.88 9.84 28.41
N GLN A 90 0.48 9.41 27.21
CA GLN A 90 -0.20 8.15 26.98
C GLN A 90 0.74 7.16 26.26
N THR A 91 0.90 5.95 26.78
CA THR A 91 1.70 4.90 26.13
C THR A 91 0.94 4.23 24.98
N PHE A 92 1.65 3.51 24.11
CA PHE A 92 1.00 2.73 23.06
C PHE A 92 0.06 1.64 23.58
N GLU A 93 0.34 1.04 24.74
CA GLU A 93 -0.57 0.08 25.37
C GLU A 93 -1.89 0.74 25.79
N MET A 94 -1.84 1.94 26.38
CA MET A 94 -3.04 2.70 26.73
C MET A 94 -3.84 3.09 25.48
N ARG A 95 -3.15 3.44 24.40
CA ARG A 95 -3.77 3.77 23.10
C ARG A 95 -4.43 2.57 22.46
N LEU A 96 -3.77 1.42 22.49
CA LEU A 96 -4.31 0.16 22.00
C LEU A 96 -5.63 -0.15 22.71
N GLU A 97 -5.71 0.00 24.03
CA GLU A 97 -6.95 -0.22 24.77
C GLU A 97 -8.08 0.73 24.34
N LYS A 98 -7.77 2.02 24.09
CA LYS A 98 -8.75 2.99 23.58
C LYS A 98 -9.29 2.63 22.19
N LEU A 99 -8.52 1.92 21.35
CA LEU A 99 -8.99 1.49 20.02
C LEU A 99 -10.19 0.54 20.07
N LYS A 100 -10.50 -0.08 21.22
CA LYS A 100 -11.71 -0.89 21.41
C LYS A 100 -13.00 -0.09 21.23
N GLN A 101 -12.94 1.22 21.52
CA GLN A 101 -14.09 2.12 21.43
C GLN A 101 -14.28 2.71 20.04
N VAL A 102 -13.31 2.54 19.14
CA VAL A 102 -13.38 3.09 17.78
C VAL A 102 -13.80 2.02 16.80
N THR A 103 -15.00 2.15 16.25
CA THR A 103 -15.50 1.23 15.22
C THR A 103 -14.62 1.32 13.96
N PHE A 104 -14.05 0.19 13.54
CA PHE A 104 -13.39 0.10 12.25
C PHE A 104 -14.44 0.01 11.13
N GLN A 105 -15.35 -0.96 11.28
CA GLN A 105 -16.51 -1.15 10.42
C GLN A 105 -17.52 -2.00 11.20
N GLU A 106 -18.81 -1.67 11.14
CA GLU A 106 -19.88 -2.26 11.97
C GLU A 106 -19.87 -3.81 12.02
N LYS A 107 -19.61 -4.47 10.90
CA LYS A 107 -19.55 -5.93 10.75
C LYS A 107 -18.16 -6.54 10.98
N LEU A 108 -17.11 -5.71 11.09
CA LEU A 108 -15.71 -6.15 11.23
C LEU A 108 -15.08 -5.80 12.59
N GLY A 109 -15.85 -5.12 13.45
CA GLY A 109 -15.47 -4.79 14.83
C GLY A 109 -14.75 -3.45 14.96
N SER A 110 -13.93 -3.36 15.99
CA SER A 110 -13.19 -2.17 16.39
C SER A 110 -11.83 -2.06 15.69
N LEU A 111 -11.18 -0.89 15.82
CA LEU A 111 -9.78 -0.73 15.42
C LEU A 111 -8.83 -1.58 16.28
N TYR A 112 -9.21 -1.94 17.51
CA TYR A 112 -8.46 -2.90 18.32
C TYR A 112 -8.49 -4.29 17.67
N ASP A 113 -9.67 -4.77 17.24
CA ASP A 113 -9.80 -6.06 16.57
C ASP A 113 -8.97 -6.08 15.29
N ARG A 114 -8.98 -4.97 14.54
CA ARG A 114 -8.11 -4.79 13.39
C ARG A 114 -6.64 -4.84 13.76
N ALA A 115 -6.19 -4.12 14.78
CA ALA A 115 -4.79 -4.13 15.24
C ALA A 115 -4.32 -5.55 15.60
N LYS A 116 -5.16 -6.36 16.26
CA LYS A 116 -4.84 -7.78 16.55
C LYS A 116 -4.76 -8.64 15.29
N ARG A 117 -5.58 -8.38 14.26
CA ARG A 117 -5.44 -9.07 12.97
C ARG A 117 -4.16 -8.66 12.25
N LEU A 118 -3.82 -7.37 12.25
CA LEU A 118 -2.56 -6.87 11.67
C LEU A 118 -1.33 -7.48 12.33
N GLU A 119 -1.32 -7.58 13.67
CA GLU A 119 -0.25 -8.28 14.42
C GLU A 119 -0.03 -9.71 13.89
N LYS A 120 -1.12 -10.48 13.74
CA LYS A 120 -1.06 -11.87 13.29
C LYS A 120 -0.62 -11.97 11.82
N LEU A 121 -1.21 -11.17 10.94
CA LEU A 121 -0.93 -11.18 9.51
C LEU A 121 0.50 -10.71 9.20
N ALA A 122 0.99 -9.68 9.90
CA ALA A 122 2.37 -9.23 9.77
C ALA A 122 3.36 -10.32 10.22
N GLY A 123 3.05 -11.07 11.28
CA GLY A 123 3.86 -12.22 11.71
C GLY A 123 3.89 -13.35 10.68
N ILE A 124 2.76 -13.65 10.04
CA ILE A 124 2.67 -14.61 8.94
C ILE A 124 3.58 -14.20 7.77
N LEU A 125 3.48 -12.94 7.35
CA LEU A 125 4.27 -12.39 6.25
C LEU A 125 5.77 -12.40 6.58
N ALA A 126 6.14 -12.00 7.79
CA ALA A 126 7.52 -12.03 8.25
C ALA A 126 8.12 -13.45 8.19
N LYS A 127 7.36 -14.47 8.59
CA LYS A 127 7.79 -15.88 8.48
C LYS A 127 7.96 -16.33 7.03
N LYS A 128 7.01 -16.00 6.16
CA LYS A 128 7.08 -16.33 4.72
C LYS A 128 8.28 -15.69 4.05
N LEU A 129 8.61 -14.47 4.46
CA LEU A 129 9.80 -13.73 4.01
C LEU A 129 11.08 -14.10 4.77
N LYS A 130 11.04 -15.12 5.64
CA LYS A 130 12.19 -15.66 6.39
C LYS A 130 12.91 -14.60 7.23
N CYS A 131 12.16 -13.66 7.81
CA CYS A 131 12.71 -12.70 8.78
C CYS A 131 13.27 -13.45 10.00
N LYS A 132 14.28 -12.86 10.66
CA LYS A 132 14.81 -13.42 11.91
C LYS A 132 13.78 -13.31 13.03
N THR A 133 13.88 -14.15 14.05
CA THR A 133 12.92 -14.18 15.17
C THR A 133 12.78 -12.83 15.88
N GLU A 134 13.88 -12.08 16.05
CA GLU A 134 13.83 -10.75 16.66
C GLU A 134 13.10 -9.74 15.77
N GLU A 135 13.39 -9.76 14.46
CA GLU A 135 12.72 -8.91 13.48
C GLU A 135 11.22 -9.22 13.40
N GLU A 136 10.85 -10.50 13.41
CA GLU A 136 9.45 -10.93 13.46
C GLU A 136 8.74 -10.37 14.71
N ARG A 137 9.38 -10.44 15.88
CA ARG A 137 8.80 -9.92 17.13
C ARG A 137 8.55 -8.42 17.04
N GLU A 138 9.53 -7.66 16.55
CA GLU A 138 9.43 -6.23 16.38
C GLU A 138 8.38 -5.84 15.32
N ILE A 139 8.29 -6.59 14.21
CA ILE A 139 7.26 -6.39 13.18
C ILE A 139 5.86 -6.59 13.76
N LYS A 140 5.65 -7.68 14.51
CA LYS A 140 4.35 -7.97 15.14
C LYS A 140 3.96 -6.88 16.13
N ARG A 141 4.89 -6.50 17.01
CA ARG A 141 4.67 -5.42 18.00
C ARG A 141 4.35 -4.10 17.32
N THR A 142 5.08 -3.76 16.27
CA THR A 142 4.84 -2.55 15.48
C THR A 142 3.48 -2.59 14.77
N ALA A 143 3.10 -3.72 14.17
CA ALA A 143 1.80 -3.89 13.53
C ALA A 143 0.63 -3.75 14.51
N LEU A 144 0.79 -4.25 15.75
CA LEU A 144 -0.20 -4.08 16.81
C LEU A 144 -0.41 -2.61 17.17
N PHE A 145 0.65 -1.81 17.14
CA PHE A 145 0.63 -0.42 17.59
C PHE A 145 0.45 0.62 16.47
N CYS A 146 0.57 0.22 15.20
CA CYS A 146 0.63 1.16 14.07
C CYS A 146 -0.61 2.06 13.89
N LYS A 147 -1.75 1.70 14.48
CA LYS A 147 -2.99 2.49 14.46
C LYS A 147 -3.25 3.28 15.76
N GLY A 148 -2.34 3.22 16.73
CA GLY A 148 -2.54 3.77 18.07
C GLY A 148 -2.69 5.30 18.11
N ASP A 149 -2.20 6.01 17.09
CA ASP A 149 -2.34 7.47 17.01
C ASP A 149 -3.74 7.92 16.58
N LEU A 150 -4.59 7.04 16.06
CA LEU A 150 -5.97 7.36 15.67
C LEU A 150 -6.88 7.75 16.85
N VAL A 151 -6.44 7.49 18.08
CA VAL A 151 -7.13 7.90 19.33
C VAL A 151 -6.40 9.03 20.05
N SER A 152 -5.54 9.75 19.34
CA SER A 152 -4.80 10.91 19.86
C SER A 152 -5.57 12.20 19.60
N GLU A 153 -5.48 13.15 20.53
CA GLU A 153 -6.11 14.48 20.39
C GLU A 153 -5.54 15.22 19.19
N LEU A 154 -4.23 15.06 18.94
CA LEU A 154 -3.59 15.69 17.79
C LEU A 154 -4.14 15.17 16.45
N VAL A 155 -4.42 13.87 16.32
CA VAL A 155 -5.01 13.31 15.08
C VAL A 155 -6.49 13.63 14.97
N TYR A 156 -7.20 13.77 16.10
CA TYR A 156 -8.58 14.24 16.09
C TYR A 156 -8.67 15.67 15.50
N GLU A 157 -7.78 16.58 15.93
CA GLU A 157 -7.71 17.95 15.39
C GLU A 157 -7.12 18.00 13.97
N PHE A 158 -6.09 17.18 13.69
CA PHE A 158 -5.39 17.15 12.40
C PHE A 158 -5.36 15.73 11.80
N PRO A 159 -6.47 15.27 11.18
CA PRO A 159 -6.57 13.90 10.65
C PRO A 159 -5.50 13.51 9.62
N GLU A 160 -4.97 14.48 8.87
CA GLU A 160 -3.86 14.29 7.94
C GLU A 160 -2.54 13.89 8.60
N LEU A 161 -2.41 14.04 9.92
CA LEU A 161 -1.21 13.67 10.67
C LEU A 161 -1.21 12.23 11.17
N GLN A 162 -2.22 11.41 10.82
CA GLN A 162 -2.17 9.97 11.08
C GLN A 162 -0.89 9.35 10.49
N GLY A 163 -0.30 8.38 11.19
CA GLY A 163 1.03 7.84 10.95
C GLY A 163 2.17 8.78 11.40
N ILE A 164 2.09 10.08 11.10
CA ILE A 164 3.11 11.07 11.50
C ILE A 164 3.07 11.31 13.02
N ALA A 165 1.89 11.45 13.60
CA ALA A 165 1.71 11.56 15.05
C ALA A 165 2.25 10.29 15.73
N GLY A 166 1.87 9.11 15.24
CA GLY A 166 2.39 7.83 15.73
C GLY A 166 3.91 7.71 15.69
N TYR A 167 4.56 8.24 14.65
CA TYR A 167 6.02 8.33 14.57
C TYR A 167 6.62 9.12 15.73
N HIS A 168 6.09 10.32 16.00
CA HIS A 168 6.60 11.16 17.07
C HIS A 168 6.35 10.55 18.46
N TYR A 169 5.20 9.90 18.65
CA TYR A 169 4.92 9.17 19.90
C TYR A 169 5.89 8.00 20.09
N ALA A 170 6.17 7.24 19.04
CA ALA A 170 7.11 6.12 19.09
C ALA A 170 8.56 6.55 19.32
N LEU A 171 8.95 7.74 18.85
CA LEU A 171 10.26 8.33 19.19
C LEU A 171 10.30 8.84 20.63
N ALA A 172 9.19 9.30 21.19
CA ALA A 172 9.16 9.73 22.59
C ALA A 172 9.16 8.53 23.55
N GLU A 173 8.59 7.39 23.13
CA GLU A 173 8.56 6.16 23.90
C GLU A 173 9.82 5.31 23.64
N LYS A 174 10.77 5.33 24.60
CA LYS A 174 12.13 4.76 24.46
C LYS A 174 12.18 3.34 23.86
N ASN A 175 11.18 2.51 24.12
CA ASN A 175 11.14 1.11 23.68
C ASN A 175 10.55 0.88 22.28
N LEU A 176 10.22 1.94 21.52
CA LEU A 176 9.60 1.87 20.19
C LEU A 176 10.32 2.70 19.11
N HIS A 177 11.53 3.18 19.39
CA HIS A 177 12.32 3.95 18.41
C HIS A 177 12.49 3.23 17.06
N LEU A 178 12.73 1.91 17.09
CA LEU A 178 12.90 1.10 15.87
C LEU A 178 11.59 0.95 15.08
N SER A 179 10.45 1.03 15.76
CA SER A 179 9.10 0.93 15.20
C SER A 179 8.63 2.23 14.55
N ALA A 180 9.17 3.37 14.94
CA ALA A 180 8.65 4.69 14.56
C ALA A 180 8.49 4.87 13.04
N ASN A 181 9.51 4.55 12.25
CA ASN A 181 9.43 4.68 10.80
C ASN A 181 8.36 3.76 10.19
N ALA A 182 8.22 2.54 10.70
CA ALA A 182 7.21 1.60 10.23
C ALA A 182 5.79 2.01 10.65
N ILE A 183 5.62 2.60 11.83
CA ILE A 183 4.36 3.24 12.25
C ILE A 183 3.99 4.39 11.30
N ARG A 184 4.95 5.19 10.86
CA ARG A 184 4.67 6.23 9.85
C ARG A 184 4.31 5.63 8.49
N ASP A 185 5.16 4.72 8.03
CA ASP A 185 5.22 4.34 6.62
C ASP A 185 4.25 3.20 6.26
N HIS A 186 3.54 2.58 7.21
CA HIS A 186 2.57 1.53 6.89
C HIS A 186 1.41 2.00 6.01
N TYR A 187 1.08 3.30 6.04
CA TYR A 187 0.08 3.87 5.13
C TYR A 187 0.56 3.88 3.66
N LYS A 188 1.87 3.87 3.41
CA LYS A 188 2.44 3.98 2.05
C LYS A 188 2.21 2.72 1.21
N PRO A 189 2.09 2.85 -0.12
CA PRO A 189 1.78 4.09 -0.82
C PRO A 189 0.34 4.53 -0.53
N ALA A 190 0.12 5.82 -0.25
CA ALA A 190 -1.21 6.38 0.02
C ALA A 190 -1.99 6.70 -1.27
N PHE A 191 -1.28 6.90 -2.39
CA PHE A 191 -1.85 7.15 -3.72
C PHE A 191 -0.92 6.63 -4.83
N SER A 192 -1.38 6.63 -6.09
CA SER A 192 -0.71 5.96 -7.21
C SER A 192 0.77 6.36 -7.40
N GLY A 193 1.10 7.64 -7.25
CA GLY A 193 2.46 8.17 -7.39
C GLY A 193 3.24 8.31 -6.07
N ASP A 194 2.71 7.80 -4.96
CA ASP A 194 3.40 7.92 -3.67
C ASP A 194 4.64 7.01 -3.62
N THR A 195 5.56 7.38 -2.75
CA THR A 195 6.72 6.58 -2.39
C THR A 195 6.31 5.27 -1.71
N LEU A 196 7.11 4.22 -1.92
CA LEU A 196 6.93 2.95 -1.25
C LEU A 196 7.66 2.91 0.11
N PRO A 197 7.22 2.07 1.06
CA PRO A 197 7.94 1.88 2.30
C PRO A 197 9.37 1.36 2.05
N ASN A 198 10.35 1.93 2.76
CA ASN A 198 11.77 1.68 2.47
C ASN A 198 12.41 0.58 3.32
N THR A 199 11.84 0.25 4.48
CA THR A 199 12.33 -0.86 5.31
C THR A 199 11.45 -2.09 5.16
N LEU A 200 12.03 -3.28 5.32
CA LEU A 200 11.30 -4.54 5.24
C LEU A 200 10.12 -4.59 6.23
N ALA A 201 10.34 -4.13 7.46
CA ALA A 201 9.27 -4.04 8.46
C ALA A 201 8.11 -3.14 7.99
N SER A 202 8.42 -1.96 7.44
CA SER A 202 7.39 -1.04 6.93
C SER A 202 6.63 -1.66 5.74
N GLN A 203 7.33 -2.37 4.86
CA GLN A 203 6.73 -3.03 3.70
C GLN A 203 5.78 -4.15 4.13
N ILE A 204 6.19 -4.99 5.09
CA ILE A 204 5.36 -6.06 5.64
C ILE A 204 4.09 -5.52 6.29
N ILE A 205 4.22 -4.48 7.12
CA ILE A 205 3.08 -3.92 7.85
C ILE A 205 2.14 -3.17 6.88
N ALA A 206 2.68 -2.45 5.90
CA ALA A 206 1.89 -1.82 4.85
C ALA A 206 1.12 -2.84 4.00
N LEU A 207 1.75 -3.97 3.69
CA LEU A 207 1.13 -5.08 2.96
C LEU A 207 0.01 -5.73 3.80
N ALA A 208 0.29 -6.02 5.08
CA ALA A 208 -0.71 -6.54 6.01
C ALA A 208 -1.92 -5.61 6.13
N ASP A 209 -1.70 -4.30 6.30
CA ASP A 209 -2.78 -3.32 6.44
C ASP A 209 -3.70 -3.25 5.22
N LYS A 210 -3.11 -3.32 4.03
CA LYS A 210 -3.86 -3.30 2.75
C LYS A 210 -4.59 -4.61 2.50
N ILE A 211 -3.97 -5.75 2.81
CA ILE A 211 -4.59 -7.07 2.64
C ILE A 211 -5.76 -7.25 3.63
N ASP A 212 -5.58 -6.91 4.91
CA ASP A 212 -6.66 -6.94 5.92
C ASP A 212 -7.84 -6.08 5.46
N LEU A 213 -7.59 -4.84 5.01
CA LEU A 213 -8.64 -3.96 4.50
C LEU A 213 -9.39 -4.57 3.32
N LEU A 214 -8.68 -5.12 2.33
CA LEU A 214 -9.30 -5.74 1.14
C LEU A 214 -10.16 -6.93 1.54
N ILE A 215 -9.59 -7.88 2.29
CA ILE A 215 -10.30 -9.09 2.73
C ILE A 215 -11.52 -8.74 3.59
N GLY A 216 -11.38 -7.82 4.55
CA GLY A 216 -12.47 -7.43 5.42
C GLY A 216 -13.65 -6.83 4.64
N ILE A 217 -13.39 -5.81 3.83
CA ILE A 217 -14.45 -5.06 3.14
C ILE A 217 -15.09 -5.87 2.00
N ILE A 218 -14.29 -6.61 1.22
CA ILE A 218 -14.80 -7.55 0.20
C ILE A 218 -15.55 -8.71 0.88
N GLY A 219 -15.08 -9.15 2.05
CA GLY A 219 -15.67 -10.19 2.87
C GLY A 219 -17.10 -9.91 3.31
N ILE A 220 -17.44 -8.64 3.50
CA ILE A 220 -18.79 -8.17 3.85
C ILE A 220 -19.59 -7.68 2.62
N ASN A 221 -19.13 -8.04 1.41
CA ASN A 221 -19.75 -7.71 0.13
C ASN A 221 -19.82 -6.20 -0.18
N GLN A 222 -18.84 -5.41 0.26
CA GLN A 222 -18.78 -3.97 0.00
C GLN A 222 -17.71 -3.61 -1.05
N LEU A 223 -17.73 -4.30 -2.19
CA LEU A 223 -16.86 -3.94 -3.32
C LEU A 223 -17.20 -2.55 -3.89
N PRO A 224 -16.23 -1.83 -4.46
CA PRO A 224 -16.49 -0.55 -5.14
C PRO A 224 -17.41 -0.75 -6.35
N THR A 225 -18.36 0.18 -6.55
CA THR A 225 -19.30 0.17 -7.69
C THR A 225 -19.18 1.46 -8.50
N GLY A 226 -19.09 1.33 -9.84
CA GLY A 226 -18.85 2.47 -10.73
C GLY A 226 -17.60 3.25 -10.31
N ASP A 227 -17.69 4.57 -10.20
CA ASP A 227 -16.56 5.40 -9.76
C ASP A 227 -16.41 5.48 -8.22
N LYS A 228 -17.39 5.02 -7.45
CA LYS A 228 -17.38 5.13 -5.98
C LYS A 228 -16.49 4.06 -5.35
N ASP A 229 -15.52 4.51 -4.57
CA ASP A 229 -14.63 3.66 -3.76
C ASP A 229 -14.49 4.24 -2.34
N PRO A 230 -15.53 4.09 -1.49
CA PRO A 230 -15.59 4.75 -0.18
C PRO A 230 -14.50 4.28 0.79
N PHE A 231 -14.02 3.04 0.63
CA PHE A 231 -12.97 2.46 1.47
C PHE A 231 -11.59 2.47 0.81
N ALA A 232 -11.45 3.13 -0.34
CA ALA A 232 -10.20 3.22 -1.09
C ALA A 232 -9.58 1.87 -1.46
N LEU A 233 -10.40 0.84 -1.73
CA LEU A 233 -9.95 -0.51 -2.06
C LEU A 233 -9.09 -0.55 -3.32
N ARG A 234 -9.40 0.27 -4.34
CA ARG A 234 -8.57 0.35 -5.56
C ARG A 234 -7.17 0.85 -5.25
N ARG A 235 -7.06 1.84 -4.35
CA ARG A 235 -5.75 2.35 -3.89
C ARG A 235 -5.02 1.31 -3.05
N ALA A 236 -5.72 0.60 -2.16
CA ALA A 236 -5.13 -0.47 -1.36
C ALA A 236 -4.59 -1.61 -2.25
N ALA A 237 -5.39 -2.10 -3.20
CA ALA A 237 -4.98 -3.16 -4.13
C ALA A 237 -3.81 -2.72 -5.03
N LEU A 238 -3.80 -1.47 -5.52
CA LEU A 238 -2.63 -0.94 -6.22
C LEU A 238 -1.40 -0.88 -5.31
N GLY A 239 -1.57 -0.50 -4.04
CA GLY A 239 -0.49 -0.53 -3.07
C GLY A 239 0.09 -1.93 -2.85
N VAL A 240 -0.76 -2.98 -2.80
CA VAL A 240 -0.31 -4.38 -2.76
C VAL A 240 0.51 -4.73 -4.00
N VAL A 241 0.01 -4.42 -5.19
CA VAL A 241 0.72 -4.64 -6.46
C VAL A 241 2.11 -4.01 -6.43
N ARG A 242 2.19 -2.71 -6.09
CA ARG A 242 3.44 -1.96 -6.13
C ARG A 242 4.42 -2.46 -5.07
N ILE A 243 3.97 -2.75 -3.85
CA ILE A 243 4.83 -3.30 -2.80
C ILE A 243 5.39 -4.66 -3.24
N LEU A 244 4.56 -5.58 -3.71
CA LEU A 244 5.03 -6.92 -4.08
C LEU A 244 5.99 -6.89 -5.28
N THR A 245 5.67 -6.11 -6.31
CA THR A 245 6.43 -6.12 -7.57
C THR A 245 7.65 -5.21 -7.54
N GLU A 246 7.54 -3.96 -7.05
CA GLU A 246 8.65 -3.01 -7.05
C GLU A 246 9.64 -3.23 -5.89
N LYS A 247 9.21 -3.89 -4.80
CA LYS A 247 10.13 -4.32 -3.71
C LYS A 247 10.57 -5.77 -3.83
N ASN A 248 10.27 -6.44 -4.95
CA ASN A 248 10.69 -7.81 -5.26
C ASN A 248 10.33 -8.82 -4.15
N MET A 249 9.10 -8.75 -3.64
CA MET A 249 8.60 -9.69 -2.64
C MET A 249 7.91 -10.86 -3.32
N SER A 250 8.60 -12.00 -3.38
CA SER A 250 8.03 -13.26 -3.86
C SER A 250 7.16 -13.88 -2.76
N LEU A 251 5.86 -13.94 -3.01
CA LEU A 251 4.85 -14.47 -2.09
C LEU A 251 3.73 -15.13 -2.88
N ASP A 252 3.24 -16.27 -2.42
CA ASP A 252 1.97 -16.84 -2.88
C ASP A 252 0.83 -15.96 -2.35
N LEU A 253 0.31 -15.08 -3.20
CA LEU A 253 -0.71 -14.10 -2.80
C LEU A 253 -1.99 -14.82 -2.35
N MET A 254 -2.40 -15.89 -3.03
CA MET A 254 -3.63 -16.61 -2.69
C MET A 254 -3.51 -17.25 -1.30
N GLU A 255 -2.36 -17.81 -0.97
CA GLU A 255 -2.09 -18.30 0.38
C GLU A 255 -2.22 -17.18 1.43
N ILE A 256 -1.60 -16.02 1.21
CA ILE A 256 -1.68 -14.88 2.14
C ILE A 256 -3.12 -14.39 2.30
N LEU A 257 -3.88 -14.29 1.22
CA LEU A 257 -5.29 -13.90 1.24
C LEU A 257 -6.13 -14.90 2.06
N ASN A 258 -5.90 -16.21 1.88
CA ASN A 258 -6.55 -17.24 2.69
C ASN A 258 -6.20 -17.12 4.17
N GLN A 259 -4.93 -16.88 4.49
CA GLN A 259 -4.51 -16.69 5.88
C GLN A 259 -5.15 -15.44 6.49
N SER A 260 -5.24 -14.33 5.76
CA SER A 260 -5.94 -13.12 6.22
C SER A 260 -7.44 -13.36 6.45
N ALA A 261 -8.13 -14.07 5.54
CA ALA A 261 -9.55 -14.41 5.69
C ALA A 261 -9.81 -15.23 6.95
N ASN A 262 -8.92 -16.18 7.28
CA ASN A 262 -9.01 -17.01 8.48
C ASN A 262 -8.79 -16.24 9.80
N LEU A 263 -8.32 -15.00 9.76
CA LEU A 263 -8.18 -14.14 10.95
C LEU A 263 -9.48 -13.41 11.31
N TYR A 264 -10.47 -13.39 10.42
CA TYR A 264 -11.79 -12.86 10.69
C TYR A 264 -12.70 -13.92 11.31
N LEU A 265 -13.75 -13.46 11.99
CA LEU A 265 -14.95 -14.29 12.16
C LEU A 265 -15.51 -14.64 10.78
N PRO A 266 -16.28 -15.75 10.66
CA PRO A 266 -16.79 -16.20 9.36
C PRO A 266 -17.43 -15.07 8.55
N LEU A 267 -16.77 -14.71 7.45
CA LEU A 267 -17.22 -13.66 6.54
C LEU A 267 -18.39 -14.21 5.70
N PRO A 268 -19.42 -13.39 5.41
CA PRO A 268 -20.57 -13.84 4.62
C PRO A 268 -20.20 -14.17 3.17
N ASN A 269 -19.11 -13.62 2.64
CA ASN A 269 -18.62 -13.91 1.31
C ASN A 269 -17.64 -15.09 1.30
N HIS A 270 -18.13 -16.28 0.91
CA HIS A 270 -17.31 -17.50 0.82
C HIS A 270 -16.28 -17.49 -0.31
N LYS A 271 -16.37 -16.54 -1.26
CA LYS A 271 -15.42 -16.38 -2.38
C LYS A 271 -14.49 -15.17 -2.19
N VAL A 272 -14.41 -14.63 -0.97
CA VAL A 272 -13.67 -13.39 -0.68
C VAL A 272 -12.21 -13.45 -1.16
N THR A 273 -11.53 -14.59 -1.02
CA THR A 273 -10.12 -14.72 -1.38
C THR A 273 -9.92 -14.70 -2.89
N GLU A 274 -10.72 -15.48 -3.63
CA GLU A 274 -10.73 -15.47 -5.11
C GLU A 274 -11.08 -14.09 -5.66
N GLN A 275 -12.15 -13.47 -5.13
CA GLN A 275 -12.56 -12.13 -5.57
C GLN A 275 -11.52 -11.06 -5.26
N THR A 276 -10.85 -11.15 -4.10
CA THR A 276 -9.78 -10.23 -3.74
C THR A 276 -8.56 -10.41 -4.64
N PHE A 277 -8.20 -11.65 -4.97
CA PHE A 277 -7.13 -11.96 -5.91
C PHE A 277 -7.42 -11.37 -7.29
N ASP A 278 -8.61 -11.64 -7.84
CA ASP A 278 -9.04 -11.10 -9.14
C ASP A 278 -9.08 -9.56 -9.12
N PHE A 279 -9.53 -8.95 -8.01
CA PHE A 279 -9.55 -7.50 -7.84
C PHE A 279 -8.13 -6.90 -7.85
N ILE A 280 -7.16 -7.56 -7.21
CA ILE A 280 -5.75 -7.16 -7.23
C ILE A 280 -5.17 -7.33 -8.65
N LEU A 281 -5.46 -8.43 -9.35
CA LEU A 281 -5.03 -8.64 -10.73
C LEU A 281 -5.61 -7.59 -11.69
N GLN A 282 -6.85 -7.17 -11.51
CA GLN A 282 -7.42 -6.06 -12.29
C GLN A 282 -6.67 -4.74 -12.07
N ARG A 283 -6.17 -4.49 -10.86
CA ARG A 283 -5.32 -3.32 -10.58
C ARG A 283 -3.94 -3.46 -11.20
N LEU A 284 -3.34 -4.66 -11.16
CA LEU A 284 -2.09 -4.97 -11.85
C LEU A 284 -2.22 -4.69 -13.36
N LYS A 285 -3.32 -5.14 -13.98
CA LYS A 285 -3.62 -4.90 -15.39
C LYS A 285 -3.65 -3.42 -15.72
N ALA A 286 -4.45 -2.65 -14.98
CA ALA A 286 -4.54 -1.21 -15.19
C ALA A 286 -3.17 -0.51 -15.05
N PHE A 287 -2.41 -0.86 -14.01
CA PHE A 287 -1.09 -0.30 -13.76
C PHE A 287 -0.09 -0.52 -14.91
N TYR A 288 -0.10 -1.70 -15.54
CA TYR A 288 0.80 -1.99 -16.67
C TYR A 288 0.27 -1.48 -18.01
N LEU A 289 -1.06 -1.38 -18.19
CA LEU A 289 -1.63 -0.72 -19.37
C LEU A 289 -1.23 0.77 -19.43
N ASP A 290 -1.23 1.45 -18.28
CA ASP A 290 -0.77 2.84 -18.17
C ASP A 290 0.74 2.98 -18.52
N GLN A 291 1.51 1.89 -18.39
CA GLN A 291 2.92 1.81 -18.79
C GLN A 291 3.12 1.31 -20.23
N THR A 292 2.10 1.40 -21.09
CA THR A 292 2.13 1.02 -22.52
C THR A 292 2.30 -0.48 -22.79
N MET A 293 2.04 -1.35 -21.81
CA MET A 293 2.08 -2.80 -22.03
C MET A 293 0.88 -3.28 -22.88
N PRO A 294 1.09 -4.05 -23.96
CA PRO A 294 -0.03 -4.58 -24.75
C PRO A 294 -0.94 -5.52 -23.95
N THR A 295 -2.27 -5.35 -24.05
CA THR A 295 -3.27 -6.17 -23.34
C THR A 295 -3.13 -7.67 -23.61
N GLN A 296 -2.69 -8.04 -24.82
CA GLN A 296 -2.51 -9.44 -25.22
C GLN A 296 -1.45 -10.15 -24.36
N ILE A 297 -0.40 -9.44 -23.97
CA ILE A 297 0.68 -9.98 -23.12
C ILE A 297 0.15 -10.26 -21.72
N PHE A 298 -0.59 -9.30 -21.16
CA PHE A 298 -1.22 -9.49 -19.84
C PHE A 298 -2.17 -10.70 -19.86
N ASN A 299 -3.05 -10.78 -20.86
CA ASN A 299 -4.01 -11.87 -20.99
C ASN A 299 -3.33 -13.25 -21.15
N ALA A 300 -2.18 -13.30 -21.85
CA ALA A 300 -1.42 -14.53 -22.02
C ALA A 300 -0.88 -15.07 -20.68
N VAL A 301 -0.38 -14.19 -19.81
CA VAL A 301 0.10 -14.57 -18.47
C VAL A 301 -1.07 -14.84 -17.52
N GLU A 302 -2.13 -14.04 -17.59
CA GLU A 302 -3.35 -14.21 -16.80
C GLU A 302 -4.00 -15.59 -17.02
N ALA A 303 -3.90 -16.14 -18.25
CA ALA A 303 -4.45 -17.45 -18.59
C ALA A 303 -3.85 -18.62 -17.76
N VAL A 304 -2.62 -18.49 -17.26
CA VAL A 304 -1.98 -19.50 -16.41
C VAL A 304 -2.07 -19.18 -14.91
N LYS A 305 -2.72 -18.07 -14.54
CA LYS A 305 -2.98 -17.60 -13.17
C LYS A 305 -1.82 -17.81 -12.17
N PRO A 306 -0.62 -17.22 -12.39
CA PRO A 306 0.45 -17.25 -11.40
C PRO A 306 -0.03 -16.65 -10.07
N LEU A 307 0.19 -17.37 -8.96
CA LEU A 307 -0.22 -16.92 -7.63
C LEU A 307 0.75 -15.89 -7.02
N ASP A 308 1.97 -15.81 -7.55
CA ASP A 308 2.98 -14.80 -7.19
C ASP A 308 2.97 -13.67 -8.22
N LEU A 309 2.76 -12.43 -7.77
CA LEU A 309 2.73 -11.26 -8.65
C LEU A 309 4.11 -10.93 -9.23
N LEU A 310 5.20 -11.26 -8.55
CA LEU A 310 6.55 -11.08 -9.06
C LEU A 310 6.83 -12.07 -10.21
N ASP A 311 6.40 -13.32 -10.06
CA ASP A 311 6.42 -14.30 -11.16
C ASP A 311 5.54 -13.84 -12.32
N PHE A 312 4.34 -13.34 -12.04
CA PHE A 312 3.46 -12.77 -13.06
C PHE A 312 4.16 -11.69 -13.89
N VAL A 313 4.80 -10.71 -13.23
CA VAL A 313 5.55 -9.63 -13.91
C VAL A 313 6.75 -10.17 -14.67
N SER A 314 7.46 -11.16 -14.11
CA SER A 314 8.60 -11.79 -14.78
C SER A 314 8.19 -12.52 -16.05
N ARG A 315 7.05 -13.24 -16.01
CA ARG A 315 6.44 -13.87 -17.19
C ARG A 315 6.00 -12.85 -18.22
N MET A 316 5.41 -11.72 -17.80
CA MET A 316 5.07 -10.65 -18.75
C MET A 316 6.30 -10.14 -19.50
N LYS A 317 7.40 -9.86 -18.78
CA LYS A 317 8.67 -9.47 -19.41
C LYS A 317 9.20 -10.56 -20.35
N ALA A 318 9.14 -11.82 -19.95
CA ALA A 318 9.56 -12.93 -20.80
C ALA A 318 8.73 -13.04 -22.09
N VAL A 319 7.41 -12.83 -22.01
CA VAL A 319 6.51 -12.82 -23.18
C VAL A 319 6.82 -11.62 -24.09
N VAL A 320 7.10 -10.43 -23.53
CA VAL A 320 7.54 -9.26 -24.31
C VAL A 320 8.81 -9.58 -25.09
N GLU A 321 9.83 -10.15 -24.44
CA GLU A 321 11.07 -10.52 -25.12
C GLU A 321 10.85 -11.61 -26.17
N PHE A 322 10.01 -12.61 -25.86
CA PHE A 322 9.63 -13.64 -26.83
C PHE A 322 8.99 -13.04 -28.08
N THR A 323 8.11 -12.04 -27.96
CA THR A 323 7.46 -11.42 -29.13
C THR A 323 8.41 -10.67 -30.07
N LYS A 324 9.65 -10.38 -29.63
CA LYS A 324 10.67 -9.76 -30.48
C LYS A 324 11.44 -10.77 -31.34
N LEU A 325 11.30 -12.06 -31.05
CA LEU A 325 11.99 -13.12 -31.80
C LEU A 325 11.29 -13.37 -33.15
N PRO A 326 12.04 -13.60 -34.24
CA PRO A 326 11.45 -13.86 -35.55
C PRO A 326 10.61 -15.15 -35.59
N GLU A 327 10.88 -16.10 -34.70
CA GLU A 327 10.12 -17.36 -34.60
C GLU A 327 8.78 -17.21 -33.87
N ALA A 328 8.54 -16.09 -33.18
CA ALA A 328 7.42 -15.92 -32.26
C ALA A 328 6.06 -16.05 -32.96
N GLU A 329 5.92 -15.45 -34.15
CA GLU A 329 4.68 -15.48 -34.93
C GLU A 329 4.36 -16.91 -35.38
N ASN A 330 5.35 -17.61 -35.93
CA ASN A 330 5.21 -19.00 -36.38
C ASN A 330 4.83 -19.93 -35.24
N LEU A 331 5.49 -19.81 -34.08
CA LEU A 331 5.19 -20.62 -32.89
C LEU A 331 3.79 -20.32 -32.33
N SER A 332 3.40 -19.05 -32.27
CA SER A 332 2.08 -18.64 -31.78
C SER A 332 0.96 -19.14 -32.69
N ALA A 333 1.15 -19.05 -34.01
CA ALA A 333 0.21 -19.57 -35.01
C ALA A 333 0.06 -21.10 -34.93
N ALA A 334 1.18 -21.82 -34.81
CA ALA A 334 1.18 -23.27 -34.63
C ALA A 334 0.41 -23.67 -33.35
N ASN A 335 0.68 -23.03 -32.22
CA ASN A 335 0.01 -23.31 -30.96
C ASN A 335 -1.51 -23.03 -31.03
N LYS A 336 -1.91 -21.91 -31.65
CA LYS A 336 -3.33 -21.58 -31.87
C LYS A 336 -4.04 -22.64 -32.72
N ARG A 337 -3.38 -23.16 -33.75
CA ARG A 337 -3.91 -24.23 -34.61
C ARG A 337 -4.11 -25.51 -33.80
N VAL A 338 -3.12 -25.90 -33.00
CA VAL A 338 -3.21 -27.08 -32.10
C VAL A 338 -4.38 -26.93 -31.13
N LEU A 339 -4.50 -25.79 -30.43
CA LEU A 339 -5.60 -25.54 -29.51
C LEU A 339 -6.98 -25.62 -30.19
N ASN A 340 -7.12 -25.11 -31.42
CA ASN A 340 -8.37 -25.16 -32.16
C ASN A 340 -8.74 -26.57 -32.62
N ILE A 341 -7.75 -27.42 -32.92
CA ILE A 341 -7.97 -28.84 -33.20
C ILE A 341 -8.43 -29.53 -31.92
N LEU A 342 -7.70 -29.35 -30.82
CA LEU A 342 -8.02 -29.99 -29.54
C LEU A 342 -9.39 -29.60 -28.98
N LYS A 343 -9.89 -28.39 -29.27
CA LYS A 343 -11.25 -27.98 -28.87
C LYS A 343 -12.37 -28.78 -29.54
N LYS A 344 -12.12 -29.36 -30.71
CA LYS A 344 -13.09 -30.16 -31.48
C LYS A 344 -13.06 -31.64 -31.09
N GLU A 345 -11.98 -32.06 -30.43
CA GLU A 345 -11.73 -33.45 -30.08
C GLU A 345 -12.01 -33.70 -28.59
N LYS A 346 -12.63 -34.84 -28.27
CA LYS A 346 -12.67 -35.34 -26.89
C LYS A 346 -11.38 -36.11 -26.64
N ILE A 347 -10.45 -35.52 -25.90
CA ILE A 347 -9.23 -36.23 -25.47
C ILE A 347 -9.65 -37.34 -24.50
N VAL A 348 -9.62 -38.59 -24.95
CA VAL A 348 -10.09 -39.76 -24.19
C VAL A 348 -9.00 -40.33 -23.27
N LYS A 349 -7.72 -40.11 -23.60
CA LYS A 349 -6.56 -40.61 -22.83
C LYS A 349 -5.39 -39.62 -22.90
N ASP A 350 -4.68 -39.48 -21.79
CA ASP A 350 -3.51 -38.59 -21.64
C ASP A 350 -2.17 -39.30 -21.90
N ARG A 351 -2.20 -40.42 -22.64
CA ARG A 351 -1.02 -41.25 -22.95
C ARG A 351 -0.99 -41.63 -24.42
N VAL A 352 0.18 -41.48 -25.03
CA VAL A 352 0.42 -41.86 -26.42
C VAL A 352 0.64 -43.37 -26.54
N GLU A 353 -0.20 -44.03 -27.32
CA GLU A 353 -0.12 -45.47 -27.58
C GLU A 353 0.68 -45.73 -28.87
N VAL A 354 2.00 -45.91 -28.73
CA VAL A 354 2.94 -46.08 -29.86
C VAL A 354 2.56 -47.23 -30.81
N LYS A 355 1.81 -48.23 -30.33
CA LYS A 355 1.33 -49.37 -31.12
C LYS A 355 0.27 -48.98 -32.16
N LEU A 356 -0.36 -47.82 -32.03
CA LEU A 356 -1.40 -47.32 -32.93
C LEU A 356 -0.86 -46.42 -34.05
N PHE A 357 0.46 -46.21 -34.13
CA PHE A 357 1.06 -45.39 -35.18
C PHE A 357 1.00 -46.13 -36.53
N GLU A 358 0.43 -45.47 -37.53
CA GLU A 358 0.25 -46.04 -38.87
C GLU A 358 1.37 -45.57 -39.82
N SER A 359 1.94 -44.40 -39.57
CA SER A 359 2.94 -43.77 -40.44
C SER A 359 4.32 -43.64 -39.80
N ASP A 360 5.36 -43.61 -40.64
CA ASP A 360 6.73 -43.34 -40.17
C ASP A 360 6.91 -41.88 -39.69
N ALA A 361 6.08 -40.96 -40.18
CA ALA A 361 6.05 -39.58 -39.71
C ALA A 361 5.63 -39.48 -38.24
N GLU A 362 4.63 -40.25 -37.80
CA GLU A 362 4.18 -40.31 -36.40
C GLU A 362 5.27 -40.87 -35.49
N LYS A 363 5.94 -41.93 -35.92
CA LYS A 363 7.08 -42.52 -35.19
C LYS A 363 8.22 -41.51 -35.04
N HIS A 364 8.57 -40.82 -36.12
CA HIS A 364 9.63 -39.82 -36.12
C HIS A 364 9.30 -38.61 -35.23
N LEU A 365 8.07 -38.08 -35.32
CA LEU A 365 7.59 -37.00 -34.45
C LEU A 365 7.65 -37.41 -32.98
N TRP A 366 7.19 -38.62 -32.65
CA TRP A 366 7.24 -39.12 -31.27
C TRP A 366 8.68 -39.22 -30.73
N GLN A 367 9.63 -39.68 -31.54
CA GLN A 367 11.05 -39.71 -31.18
C GLN A 367 11.60 -38.30 -30.91
N LEU A 368 11.28 -37.32 -31.76
CA LEU A 368 11.67 -35.93 -31.55
C LEU A 368 11.07 -35.36 -30.26
N ILE A 369 9.79 -35.60 -30.01
CA ILE A 369 9.12 -35.20 -28.76
C ILE A 369 9.86 -35.78 -27.56
N GLN A 370 10.11 -37.09 -27.52
CA GLN A 370 10.82 -37.72 -26.39
C GLN A 370 12.24 -37.17 -26.20
N LYS A 371 12.97 -36.94 -27.29
CA LYS A 371 14.33 -36.36 -27.27
C LYS A 371 14.32 -34.96 -26.65
N HIS A 372 13.38 -34.12 -27.06
CA HIS A 372 13.32 -32.73 -26.63
C HIS A 372 12.55 -32.51 -25.33
N GLN A 373 11.71 -33.46 -24.90
CA GLN A 373 10.90 -33.36 -23.68
C GLN A 373 11.76 -33.14 -22.43
N LYS A 374 12.90 -33.84 -22.30
CA LYS A 374 13.83 -33.65 -21.17
C LYS A 374 14.44 -32.24 -21.15
N SER A 375 14.76 -31.70 -22.31
CA SER A 375 15.33 -30.35 -22.44
C SER A 375 14.29 -29.28 -22.10
N ILE A 376 13.06 -29.42 -22.62
CA ILE A 376 11.96 -28.49 -22.36
C ILE A 376 11.54 -28.54 -20.89
N ALA A 377 11.41 -29.74 -20.30
CA ALA A 377 11.05 -29.89 -18.89
C ALA A 377 12.05 -29.23 -17.94
N LYS A 378 13.34 -29.15 -18.32
CA LYS A 378 14.36 -28.43 -17.56
C LYS A 378 14.19 -26.91 -17.65
N LEU A 379 13.74 -26.40 -18.80
CA LEU A 379 13.48 -24.98 -19.04
C LEU A 379 12.18 -24.49 -18.35
N CYS A 380 11.19 -25.36 -18.14
CA CYS A 380 9.92 -24.99 -17.50
C CYS A 380 9.92 -25.04 -15.96
N LYS A 381 11.01 -25.51 -15.32
CA LYS A 381 11.15 -25.66 -13.86
C LYS A 381 11.97 -24.54 -13.18
N SER A 382 12.58 -23.66 -13.96
CA SER A 382 13.17 -22.38 -13.54
C SER A 382 12.13 -21.28 -13.62
#